data_AF-A0A938G297-F1
#
_entry.id   AF-A0A938G297-F1
#
_cell.length_a   1.000
_cell.length_b   1.000
_cell.length_c   1.000
_cell.angle_alpha   90.00
_cell.angle_beta   90.00
_cell.angle_gamma   90.00
#
_symmetry.space_group_name_H-M   'P 1'
#
loop_
_entity.id
_entity.type
_entity.pdbx_description
1 polymer ?
#
loop_
_entity_poly.entity_id
_entity_poly.type
_entity_poly.pdbx_seq_one_letter_code
_entity_poly.pdbx_strand_id
1 'polypeptide(L)' 'MTARLGYRPALDGVRAVSVIAVILYHAHVSWIPGGFLGVEVFFVVSGFLITALLLNEHHDSGGVNLRLFWLRRA' A
#
# COMPACT_ATOMS: atom_id res chain seq x y z
N MET A 1 12.59 0.94 20.14
CA MET A 1 12.10 -0.33 19.55
C MET A 1 11.22 0.01 18.35
N THR A 2 11.79 0.18 17.15
CA THR A 2 10.98 0.29 15.93
C THR A 2 10.40 -1.10 15.63
N ALA A 3 9.09 -1.23 15.66
CA ALA A 3 8.43 -2.49 15.32
C ALA A 3 8.70 -2.79 13.84
N ARG A 4 9.33 -3.94 13.53
CA ARG A 4 9.44 -4.41 12.15
C ARG A 4 8.04 -4.67 11.62
N LEU A 5 7.62 -3.92 10.62
CA LEU A 5 6.38 -4.20 9.91
C LEU A 5 6.64 -5.40 8.99
N GLY A 6 6.53 -6.61 9.56
CA GLY A 6 6.58 -7.85 8.79
C GLY A 6 5.43 -7.94 7.77
N TYR A 7 5.40 -9.02 6.99
CA TYR A 7 4.30 -9.25 6.05
C TYR A 7 2.95 -9.24 6.77
N ARG A 8 2.03 -8.37 6.33
CA ARG A 8 0.72 -8.12 6.97
C ARG A 8 -0.39 -8.35 5.94
N PRO A 9 -0.91 -9.59 5.83
CA PRO A 9 -1.94 -9.95 4.85
C PRO A 9 -3.19 -9.05 4.91
N ALA A 10 -3.52 -8.54 6.11
CA ALA A 10 -4.64 -7.63 6.30
C ALA A 10 -4.51 -6.32 5.48
N LEU A 11 -3.30 -5.77 5.36
CA LEU A 11 -3.06 -4.55 4.58
C LEU A 11 -3.21 -4.80 3.07
N ASP A 12 -2.78 -5.98 2.61
CA ASP A 12 -3.02 -6.39 1.22
C ASP A 12 -4.51 -6.62 0.95
N GLY A 13 -5.24 -7.17 1.92
CA GLY A 13 -6.70 -7.29 1.85
C GLY A 13 -7.39 -5.93 1.71
N VAL A 14 -6.97 -4.92 2.50
CA VAL A 14 -7.50 -3.55 2.40
C VAL A 14 -7.21 -2.96 1.02
N ARG A 15 -6.01 -3.17 0.47
CA ARG A 15 -5.66 -2.74 -0.89
C ARG A 15 -6.53 -3.43 -1.95
N ALA A 16 -6.75 -4.73 -1.84
CA ALA A 16 -7.60 -5.49 -2.76
C ALA A 16 -9.05 -4.99 -2.74
N VAL A 17 -9.62 -4.81 -1.54
CA VAL A 17 -10.98 -4.24 -1.38
C VAL A 17 -11.06 -2.83 -1.98
N SER A 18 -10.02 -2.01 -1.78
CA SER A 18 -9.94 -0.66 -2.34
C SER A 18 -9.96 -0.68 -3.87
N VAL A 19 -9.19 -1.57 -4.52
CA VAL A 19 -9.19 -1.73 -5.99
C VAL A 19 -10.55 -2.20 -6.49
N ILE A 20 -11.19 -3.16 -5.80
CA ILE A 20 -12.52 -3.64 -6.16
C ILE A 20 -13.54 -2.49 -6.12
N ALA A 21 -13.51 -1.65 -5.08
CA ALA A 21 -14.38 -0.49 -4.96
C ALA A 21 -14.19 0.50 -6.11
N VAL A 22 -12.94 0.72 -6.55
CA VAL A 22 -12.62 1.57 -7.71
C VAL A 22 -13.16 0.99 -9.01
N ILE A 23 -12.99 -0.32 -9.23
CA ILE A 23 -13.52 -1.00 -10.43
C ILE A 23 -15.04 -0.90 -10.47
N LEU A 24 -15.72 -1.18 -9.36
CA LEU A 24 -17.19 -1.11 -9.28
C LEU A 24 -17.72 0.31 -9.53
N TYR A 25 -17.01 1.33 -9.07
CA TYR A 25 -17.34 2.72 -9.37
C TYR A 25 -17.27 3.03 -10.86
N HIS A 26 -16.19 2.59 -11.54
CA HIS A 26 -16.03 2.81 -12.99
C HIS A 26 -16.98 1.95 -13.83
N ALA A 27 -17.47 0.83 -13.30
CA ALA A 27 -18.49 0.00 -13.95
C ALA A 27 -19.91 0.61 -13.88
N HIS A 28 -20.05 1.87 -13.45
CA HIS A 28 -21.32 2.59 -13.32
C HIS A 28 -22.36 1.85 -12.45
N VAL A 29 -21.91 1.06 -11.47
CA VAL A 29 -22.84 0.39 -10.57
C VAL A 29 -23.43 1.44 -9.63
N SER A 30 -24.70 1.77 -9.87
CA SER A 30 -25.44 2.92 -9.33
C SER A 30 -25.55 2.99 -7.79
N TRP A 31 -25.19 1.90 -7.10
CA TRP A 31 -25.25 1.78 -5.64
C TRP A 31 -23.97 2.15 -4.87
N ILE A 32 -22.85 2.51 -5.53
CA ILE A 32 -21.58 2.85 -4.86
C ILE A 32 -21.15 4.29 -5.23
N PRO A 33 -21.74 5.33 -4.60
CA PRO A 33 -21.35 6.72 -4.84
C PRO A 33 -19.95 7.07 -4.29
N GLY A 34 -19.36 6.22 -3.44
CA GLY A 34 -18.10 6.47 -2.73
C GLY A 34 -16.88 5.70 -3.23
N GLY A 35 -16.95 5.00 -4.36
CA GLY A 35 -15.85 4.11 -4.78
C GLY A 35 -14.56 4.84 -5.18
N PHE A 36 -14.61 6.16 -5.38
CA PHE A 36 -13.42 7.02 -5.50
C PHE A 36 -12.55 7.01 -4.24
N LEU A 37 -13.13 6.80 -3.05
CA LEU A 37 -12.38 6.68 -1.78
C LEU A 37 -11.44 5.47 -1.79
N GLY A 38 -11.74 4.45 -2.58
CA GLY A 38 -10.84 3.31 -2.78
C GLY A 38 -9.47 3.74 -3.32
N VAL A 39 -9.43 4.79 -4.16
CA VAL A 39 -8.15 5.32 -4.67
C VAL A 39 -7.32 5.91 -3.52
N GLU A 40 -7.92 6.76 -2.69
CA GLU A 40 -7.24 7.38 -1.55
C GLU A 40 -6.74 6.33 -0.56
N VAL A 41 -7.60 5.40 -0.15
CA VAL A 41 -7.23 4.34 0.81
C VAL A 41 -6.10 3.47 0.25
N PHE A 42 -6.16 3.08 -1.03
CA PHE A 42 -5.12 2.30 -1.67
C PHE A 42 -3.75 3.00 -1.63
N PHE A 43 -3.71 4.29 -1.99
CA PHE A 43 -2.47 5.06 -2.01
C PHE A 43 -1.93 5.35 -0.61
N VAL A 44 -2.80 5.66 0.36
CA VAL A 44 -2.39 5.88 1.75
C VAL A 44 -1.77 4.61 2.34
N VAL A 45 -2.43 3.46 2.19
CA VAL A 45 -1.92 2.17 2.71
C VAL A 45 -0.61 1.77 2.02
N SER A 46 -0.53 1.98 0.70
CA SER A 46 0.70 1.66 -0.06
C SER A 46 1.85 2.57 0.34
N GLY A 47 1.61 3.87 0.48
CA GLY A 47 2.61 4.85 0.93
C GLY A 47 3.09 4.57 2.35
N PHE A 48 2.17 4.24 3.27
CA PHE A 48 2.51 3.81 4.63
C PHE A 48 3.45 2.60 4.63
N LEU A 49 3.11 1.56 3.86
CA LEU A 49 3.90 0.34 3.78
C LEU A 49 5.28 0.59 3.17
N ILE A 50 5.35 1.34 2.07
CA ILE A 50 6.62 1.70 1.41
C ILE A 50 7.51 2.47 2.38
N THR A 51 7.00 3.52 3.03
CA THR A 51 7.78 4.33 3.97
C THR A 51 8.23 3.51 5.18
N ALA A 52 7.38 2.64 5.73
CA ALA A 52 7.76 1.75 6.83
C ALA A 52 8.91 0.81 6.45
N LEU A 53 8.89 0.28 5.22
CA LEU A 53 9.94 -0.59 4.70
C LEU A 53 11.26 0.17 4.47
N LEU A 54 11.20 1.38 3.91
CA LEU A 54 12.37 2.23 3.71
C LEU A 54 12.98 2.65 5.04
N LEU A 55 12.15 2.98 6.04
CA LEU A 55 12.62 3.31 7.38
C LEU A 55 13.30 2.10 8.04
N ASN A 56 12.74 0.90 7.87
CA ASN A 56 13.38 -0.31 8.38
C ASN A 56 14.73 -0.59 7.69
N GLU A 57 14.82 -0.41 6.36
CA GLU A 57 16.08 -0.52 5.63
C GLU A 57 17.12 0.49 6.11
N HIS A 58 16.69 1.74 6.34
CA HIS A 58 17.56 2.79 6.87
C HIS A 58 18.09 2.46 8.26
N HIS A 59 17.24 1.93 9.14
CA HIS A 59 17.64 1.51 10.48
C HIS A 59 18.63 0.33 10.44
N ASP A 60 18.43 -0.63 9.53
CA ASP A 60 19.28 -1.82 9.42
C ASP A 60 20.62 -1.53 8.72
N SER A 61 20.64 -0.59 7.76
CA SER A 61 21.76 -0.41 6.81
C SER A 61 22.44 0.96 6.89
N GLY A 62 21.89 1.90 7.66
CA GLY A 62 22.33 3.30 7.73
C GLY A 62 21.96 4.15 6.52
N GLY A 63 21.22 3.60 5.55
CA GLY A 63 20.91 4.23 4.27
C GLY A 63 19.76 3.53 3.55
N VAL A 64 19.24 4.15 2.49
CA VAL A 64 18.16 3.61 1.66
C VAL A 64 18.65 3.42 0.23
N ASN A 65 18.61 2.20 -0.30
CA ASN A 65 18.93 1.94 -1.69
C ASN A 65 17.64 1.76 -2.51
N LEU A 66 17.16 2.85 -3.11
CA LEU A 66 15.92 2.86 -3.89
C LEU A 66 15.96 1.90 -5.09
N ARG A 67 17.11 1.76 -5.78
CA ARG A 67 17.24 0.81 -6.89
C ARG A 67 17.00 -0.62 -6.42
N LEU A 68 17.68 -1.02 -5.36
CA LEU A 68 17.57 -2.36 -4.80
C LEU A 68 16.17 -2.60 -4.20
N PHE A 69 15.56 -1.58 -3.60
CA PHE A 69 14.20 -1.63 -3.08
C PHE A 69 13.19 -1.97 -4.18
N TRP A 70 13.25 -1.31 -5.34
CA TRP A 70 12.34 -1.58 -6.45
C TRP A 70 12.63 -2.92 -7.13
N LEU A 71 13.90 -3.32 -7.27
CA LEU A 71 14.28 -4.62 -7.85
C LEU A 71 13.74 -5.82 -7.05
N ARG A 72 13.57 -5.71 -5.73
CA ARG A 72 12.95 -6.77 -4.92
C ARG A 72 11.44 -6.91 -5.13
N ARG A 73 10.82 -5.98 -5.86
CA ARG A 73 9.36 -5.83 -6.03
C ARG A 73 8.91 -5.83 -7.49
N ALA A 74 9.84 -5.96 -8.44
CA ALA A 74 9.58 -6.15 -9.87
C ALA A 74 9.58 -7.65 -10.19
#